data_AF-A0A933WYM0-F1
#
_entry.id   AF-A0A933WYM0-F1
#
_cell.length_a   1.000
_cell.length_b   1.000
_cell.length_c   1.000
_cell.angle_alpha   90.00
_cell.angle_beta   90.00
_cell.angle_gamma   90.00
#
_symmetry.space_group_name_H-M   'P 1'
#
loop_
_entity.id
_entity.type
_entity.pdbx_description
1 polymer ?
#
loop_
_entity_poly.entity_id
_entity_poly.type
_entity_poly.pdbx_seq_one_letter_code
_entity_poly.pdbx_strand_id
1 'polypeptide(L)'
;MQAPARRPRRAPTLAACAAAMLLASACSSLEFKRDTQTSGTFTSCGWAFTILSFDIPKTAEQIARENASDANLANTQVTDVLVVPWLGPLDWIFDILGVRYCRIDGTWGFPGPVERGESASPGSKPGS
;
A
#
# COMPACT_ATOMS: atom_id res chain seq x y z
N MET A 1 11.01 -19.16 -59.78
CA MET A 1 10.36 -19.52 -58.50
C MET A 1 11.03 -18.70 -57.40
N GLN A 2 10.34 -17.68 -56.86
CA GLN A 2 10.87 -16.77 -55.83
C GLN A 2 10.65 -17.38 -54.43
N ALA A 3 11.71 -17.44 -53.63
CA ALA A 3 11.64 -17.91 -52.24
C ALA A 3 11.00 -16.84 -51.33
N PRO A 4 10.16 -17.22 -50.35
CA PRO A 4 9.54 -16.25 -49.46
C PRO A 4 10.55 -15.73 -48.42
N ALA A 5 10.67 -14.40 -48.33
CA ALA A 5 11.45 -13.72 -47.30
C ALA A 5 10.87 -14.03 -45.91
N ARG A 6 11.62 -14.78 -45.08
CA ARG A 6 11.30 -14.97 -43.66
C ARG A 6 11.50 -13.65 -42.93
N ARG A 7 10.41 -13.04 -42.43
CA ARG A 7 10.47 -11.87 -41.55
C ARG A 7 11.24 -12.21 -40.25
N PRO A 8 12.07 -11.30 -39.74
CA PRO A 8 12.83 -11.54 -38.52
C PRO A 8 11.91 -11.59 -37.29
N ARG A 9 12.05 -12.64 -36.48
CA ARG A 9 11.37 -12.91 -35.20
C ARG A 9 11.81 -11.93 -34.09
N ARG A 10 11.72 -10.61 -34.29
CA ARG A 10 12.02 -9.59 -33.25
C ARG A 10 10.82 -9.26 -32.33
N ALA A 11 9.67 -9.88 -32.57
CA ALA A 11 8.45 -9.65 -31.78
C ALA A 11 8.52 -10.02 -30.28
N PRO A 12 9.23 -11.07 -29.82
CA PRO A 12 9.10 -11.50 -28.43
C PRO A 12 9.83 -10.57 -27.45
N THR A 13 10.94 -9.95 -27.85
CA THR A 13 11.70 -9.03 -26.99
C THR A 13 10.98 -7.71 -26.75
N LEU A 14 10.31 -7.17 -27.76
CA LEU A 14 9.59 -5.90 -27.65
C LEU A 14 8.31 -6.05 -26.81
N ALA A 15 7.61 -7.18 -26.96
CA ALA A 15 6.47 -7.53 -26.11
C ALA A 15 6.88 -7.76 -24.65
N ALA A 16 8.03 -8.42 -24.41
CA ALA A 16 8.57 -8.62 -23.07
C ALA A 16 8.95 -7.29 -22.39
N CYS A 17 9.60 -6.36 -23.11
CA CYS A 17 9.90 -5.03 -22.58
C CYS A 17 8.65 -4.22 -22.25
N ALA A 18 7.62 -4.26 -23.10
CA ALA A 18 6.36 -3.58 -22.84
C ALA A 18 5.63 -4.15 -21.62
N ALA A 19 5.61 -5.49 -21.46
CA ALA A 19 5.06 -6.14 -20.28
C ALA A 19 5.84 -5.77 -19.00
N ALA A 20 7.17 -5.72 -19.07
CA ALA A 20 8.01 -5.30 -17.95
C ALA A 20 7.76 -3.84 -17.56
N MET A 21 7.60 -2.93 -18.52
CA MET A 21 7.26 -1.52 -18.25
C MET A 21 5.87 -1.36 -17.65
N LEU A 22 4.88 -2.12 -18.11
CA LEU A 22 3.53 -2.11 -17.54
C LEU A 22 3.54 -2.63 -16.10
N LEU A 23 4.27 -3.71 -15.82
CA LEU A 23 4.41 -4.26 -14.46
C LEU A 23 5.18 -3.31 -13.54
N ALA A 24 6.19 -2.61 -14.06
CA ALA A 24 6.95 -1.60 -13.30
C ALA A 24 6.13 -0.35 -12.95
N SER A 25 4.98 -0.11 -13.59
CA SER A 25 4.08 1.01 -13.25
C SER A 25 3.20 0.74 -12.03
N ALA A 26 3.09 -0.52 -11.58
CA ALA A 26 2.27 -0.91 -10.44
C ALA A 26 3.04 -0.78 -9.10
N CYS A 27 3.73 0.34 -8.88
CA CYS A 27 4.43 0.61 -7.60
C CYS A 27 3.46 0.88 -6.45
N SER A 28 2.15 0.91 -6.71
CA SER A 28 1.13 1.12 -5.71
C SER A 28 -0.07 0.22 -5.97
N SER A 29 -0.74 -0.19 -4.89
CA SER A 29 -2.01 -0.91 -4.95
C SER A 29 -2.91 -0.42 -3.82
N LEU A 30 -4.21 -0.35 -4.08
CA LEU A 30 -5.20 0.11 -3.11
C LEU A 30 -6.44 -0.78 -3.21
N GLU A 31 -6.81 -1.39 -2.10
CA GLU A 31 -7.95 -2.29 -1.98
C GLU A 31 -8.93 -1.76 -0.94
N PHE A 32 -10.22 -1.79 -1.27
CA PHE A 32 -11.28 -1.39 -0.37
C PHE A 32 -12.20 -2.56 -0.10
N LYS A 33 -12.46 -2.78 1.18
CA LYS A 33 -13.46 -3.74 1.63
C LYS A 33 -14.56 -3.01 2.36
N ARG A 34 -15.76 -3.07 1.80
CA ARG A 34 -16.92 -2.40 2.39
C ARG A 34 -17.61 -3.34 3.39
N ASP A 35 -17.61 -2.97 4.66
CA ASP A 35 -18.22 -3.78 5.73
C ASP A 35 -19.68 -3.39 6.00
N THR A 36 -20.05 -2.12 5.82
CA THR A 36 -21.44 -1.63 5.94
C THR A 36 -21.86 -0.78 4.73
N GLN A 37 -23.02 -0.11 4.76
CA GLN A 37 -23.35 0.84 3.68
C GLN A 37 -22.48 2.10 3.68
N THR A 38 -21.97 2.50 4.84
CA THR A 38 -21.32 3.81 5.05
C THR A 38 -19.92 3.70 5.66
N SER A 39 -19.42 2.48 5.90
CA SER A 39 -18.10 2.23 6.47
C SER A 39 -17.46 0.95 5.95
N GLY A 40 -16.14 0.86 6.11
CA GLY A 40 -15.37 -0.30 5.74
C GLY A 40 -13.91 -0.17 6.11
N THR A 41 -13.10 -1.04 5.53
CA THR A 41 -11.66 -1.12 5.66
C THR A 41 -10.99 -0.82 4.33
N PHE A 42 -9.75 -0.35 4.39
CA PHE A 42 -8.89 -0.16 3.23
C PHE A 42 -7.50 -0.69 3.51
N THR A 43 -6.86 -1.20 2.45
CA THR A 43 -5.47 -1.63 2.45
C THR A 43 -4.76 -0.88 1.32
N SER A 44 -3.82 -0.03 1.67
CA SER A 44 -2.99 0.73 0.73
C SER A 44 -1.56 0.18 0.76
N CYS A 45 -0.99 -0.05 -0.41
CA CYS A 45 0.30 -0.67 -0.59
C CYS A 45 1.20 0.23 -1.45
N GLY A 46 2.48 0.30 -1.12
CA GLY A 46 3.49 1.03 -1.88
C GLY A 46 4.79 0.25 -1.98
N TRP A 47 5.46 0.38 -3.12
CA TRP A 47 6.77 -0.21 -3.42
C TRP A 47 7.74 0.90 -3.79
N ALA A 48 8.95 0.83 -3.24
CA ALA A 48 10.05 1.73 -3.54
C ALA A 48 11.33 0.93 -3.78
N PHE A 49 12.18 1.42 -4.69
CA PHE A 49 13.52 0.90 -4.90
C PHE A 49 14.54 1.84 -4.27
N THR A 50 15.35 1.32 -3.37
CA THR A 50 16.38 2.08 -2.66
C THR A 50 17.73 1.85 -3.31
N ILE A 51 18.45 2.92 -3.65
CA ILE A 51 19.83 2.88 -4.17
C ILE A 51 20.65 3.93 -3.42
N LEU A 52 21.71 3.52 -2.74
CA LEU A 52 22.62 4.41 -1.99
C LEU A 52 21.87 5.41 -1.09
N SER A 53 20.85 4.90 -0.39
CA SER A 53 19.94 5.60 0.52
C SER A 53 18.93 6.55 -0.16
N PHE A 54 18.83 6.52 -1.48
CA PHE A 54 17.79 7.21 -2.23
C PHE A 54 16.66 6.26 -2.63
N ASP A 55 15.43 6.58 -2.21
CA ASP A 55 14.23 5.86 -2.62
C ASP A 55 13.68 6.43 -3.94
N ILE A 56 13.48 5.56 -4.92
CA ILE A 56 12.92 5.86 -6.23
C ILE A 56 11.61 5.08 -6.39
N PRO A 57 10.49 5.72 -6.80
CA PRO A 57 10.33 7.16 -7.10
C PRO A 57 10.16 8.05 -5.85
N LYS A 58 9.67 7.48 -4.75
CA LYS A 58 9.49 8.07 -3.41
C LYS A 58 9.57 6.96 -2.38
N THR A 59 9.59 7.28 -1.09
CA THR A 59 9.54 6.27 -0.02
C THR A 59 8.25 5.44 -0.13
N ALA A 60 8.34 4.14 0.18
CA ALA A 60 7.19 3.23 0.06
C ALA A 60 6.00 3.66 0.93
N GLU A 61 6.29 4.22 2.11
CA GLU A 61 5.27 4.76 3.02
C GLU A 61 4.56 5.99 2.42
N GLN A 62 5.31 6.94 1.84
CA GLN A 62 4.70 8.09 1.19
C GLN A 62 3.79 7.67 0.04
N ILE A 63 4.21 6.70 -0.77
CA ILE A 63 3.37 6.15 -1.85
C ILE A 63 2.07 5.58 -1.28
N ALA A 64 2.14 4.74 -0.25
CA ALA A 64 0.95 4.15 0.36
C ALA A 64 0.04 5.23 1.00
N ARG A 65 0.59 6.26 1.63
CA ARG A 65 -0.19 7.37 2.22
C ARG A 65 -0.84 8.25 1.16
N GLU A 66 -0.11 8.61 0.11
CA GLU A 66 -0.65 9.42 -1.01
C GLU A 66 -1.84 8.69 -1.65
N ASN A 67 -1.75 7.39 -1.90
CA ASN A 67 -2.86 6.62 -2.47
C ASN A 67 -4.07 6.52 -1.53
N ALA A 68 -3.84 6.33 -0.22
CA ALA A 68 -4.93 6.35 0.75
C ALA A 68 -5.61 7.72 0.84
N SER A 69 -4.84 8.80 0.67
CA SER A 69 -5.37 10.17 0.63
C SER A 69 -6.15 10.45 -0.65
N ASP A 70 -5.64 10.01 -1.81
CA ASP A 70 -6.29 10.18 -3.12
C ASP A 70 -7.63 9.44 -3.20
N ALA A 71 -7.82 8.39 -2.40
CA ALA A 71 -9.10 7.71 -2.22
C ALA A 71 -10.21 8.63 -1.68
N ASN A 72 -9.84 9.72 -1.01
CA ASN A 72 -10.73 10.73 -0.44
C ASN A 72 -11.91 10.14 0.35
N LEU A 73 -11.64 9.08 1.12
CA LEU A 73 -12.67 8.40 1.90
C LEU A 73 -13.00 9.20 3.18
N ALA A 74 -14.28 9.24 3.53
CA ALA A 74 -14.75 9.96 4.71
C ALA A 74 -14.20 9.33 5.99
N ASN A 75 -13.72 10.16 6.94
CA ASN A 75 -13.23 9.72 8.26
C ASN A 75 -12.20 8.56 8.18
N THR A 76 -11.24 8.68 7.26
CA THR A 76 -10.17 7.69 7.09
C THR A 76 -9.23 7.75 8.29
N GLN A 77 -9.00 6.59 8.93
CA GLN A 77 -8.03 6.44 10.01
C GLN A 77 -7.09 5.27 9.72
N VAL A 78 -5.80 5.55 9.79
CA VAL A 78 -4.75 4.52 9.67
C VAL A 78 -4.67 3.76 10.97
N THR A 79 -4.82 2.43 10.91
CA THR A 79 -4.78 1.55 12.08
C THR A 79 -3.47 0.81 12.21
N ASP A 80 -2.89 0.39 11.08
CA ASP A 80 -1.64 -0.37 11.07
C ASP A 80 -0.73 0.07 9.92
N VAL A 81 0.57 0.05 10.18
CA VAL A 81 1.60 0.40 9.20
C VAL A 81 2.68 -0.65 9.25
N LEU A 82 2.76 -1.45 8.19
CA LEU A 82 3.77 -2.47 8.00
C LEU A 82 4.77 -2.00 6.96
N VAL A 83 6.06 -2.04 7.27
CA VAL A 83 7.15 -1.79 6.33
C VAL A 83 8.07 -3.00 6.33
N VAL A 84 8.33 -3.55 5.15
CA VAL A 84 9.20 -4.72 4.95
C VAL A 84 10.12 -4.48 3.74
N PRO A 85 11.32 -5.08 3.70
CA PRO A 85 11.93 -5.86 4.77
C PRO A 85 12.37 -4.97 5.94
N TRP A 86 12.18 -5.46 7.17
CA TRP A 86 12.74 -4.86 8.38
C TRP A 86 13.69 -5.87 9.02
N LEU A 87 15.00 -5.64 8.86
CA LEU A 87 16.05 -6.52 9.41
C LEU A 87 16.62 -6.01 10.74
N GLY A 88 15.91 -5.09 11.41
CA GLY A 88 16.38 -4.49 12.66
C GLY A 88 17.73 -3.77 12.46
N PRO A 89 18.78 -4.07 13.24
CA PRO A 89 20.07 -3.38 13.13
C PRO A 89 20.77 -3.52 11.77
N LEU A 90 20.38 -4.48 10.93
CA LEU A 90 20.97 -4.71 9.60
C LEU A 90 20.19 -4.00 8.46
N ASP A 91 19.21 -3.15 8.78
CA ASP A 91 18.40 -2.45 7.78
C ASP A 91 19.23 -1.56 6.84
N TRP A 92 20.39 -1.10 7.32
CA TRP A 92 21.35 -0.31 6.54
C TRP A 92 21.81 -0.99 5.24
N ILE A 93 21.71 -2.32 5.15
CA ILE A 93 22.03 -3.06 3.92
C ILE A 93 21.00 -2.77 2.82
N PHE A 94 19.72 -2.72 3.18
CA PHE A 94 18.65 -2.36 2.23
C PHE A 94 18.63 -0.87 1.92
N ASP A 95 19.19 -0.04 2.79
CA ASP A 95 19.48 1.35 2.46
C ASP A 95 20.53 1.47 1.34
N ILE A 96 21.40 0.48 1.09
CA ILE A 96 22.39 0.57 0.00
C ILE A 96 21.80 0.12 -1.33
N LEU A 97 21.10 -1.00 -1.36
CA LEU A 97 20.42 -1.49 -2.55
C LEU A 97 19.29 -2.44 -2.13
N GLY A 98 18.04 -2.05 -2.34
CA GLY A 98 16.91 -2.80 -1.82
C GLY A 98 15.57 -2.47 -2.47
N VAL A 99 14.60 -3.34 -2.26
CA VAL A 99 13.19 -3.07 -2.56
C VAL A 99 12.47 -2.97 -1.22
N ARG A 100 11.82 -1.84 -0.96
CA ARG A 100 10.97 -1.60 0.21
C ARG A 100 9.50 -1.70 -0.17
N TYR A 101 8.75 -2.44 0.62
CA TYR A 101 7.31 -2.57 0.56
C TYR A 101 6.71 -1.96 1.83
N CYS A 102 5.68 -1.13 1.65
CA CYS A 102 4.87 -0.61 2.74
C CYS A 102 3.42 -1.00 2.51
N ARG A 103 2.77 -1.45 3.58
CA ARG A 103 1.33 -1.70 3.64
C ARG A 103 0.75 -0.88 4.78
N ILE A 104 -0.30 -0.12 4.47
CA ILE A 104 -1.05 0.70 5.40
C ILE A 104 -2.48 0.17 5.40
N ASP A 105 -2.91 -0.35 6.55
CA ASP A 105 -4.29 -0.75 6.76
C ASP A 105 -5.02 0.33 7.56
N GLY A 106 -6.30 0.49 7.29
CA GLY A 106 -7.12 1.43 8.03
C GLY A 106 -8.61 1.22 7.84
N THR A 107 -9.36 2.04 8.56
CA THR A 107 -10.82 2.07 8.52
C THR A 107 -11.29 3.38 7.92
N TRP A 108 -12.43 3.35 7.26
CA TRP A 108 -13.08 4.54 6.73
C TRP A 108 -14.59 4.50 6.97
N GLY A 109 -15.21 5.67 6.93
CA GLY A 109 -16.63 5.87 7.10
C GLY A 109 -17.03 6.25 8.52
N PHE A 110 -18.34 6.29 8.74
CA PHE A 110 -18.89 6.68 10.04
C PHE A 110 -19.10 5.44 10.90
N PRO A 111 -18.80 5.51 12.21
CA PRO A 111 -19.33 4.50 13.11
C PRO A 111 -20.85 4.51 12.96
N GLY A 112 -21.44 3.35 12.64
CA GLY A 112 -22.89 3.18 12.78
C GLY A 112 -23.32 3.56 14.20
N PRO A 113 -24.62 3.80 14.45
CA PRO A 113 -25.10 4.15 15.77
C PRO A 113 -24.49 3.19 16.78
N VAL A 114 -23.62 3.71 17.64
CA VAL A 114 -23.07 2.92 18.73
C VAL A 114 -24.28 2.68 19.61
N GLU A 115 -24.88 1.49 19.52
CA GLU A 115 -25.75 1.04 20.60
C GLU A 115 -24.87 1.07 21.83
N ARG A 116 -25.08 2.10 22.66
CA ARG A 116 -24.36 2.34 23.90
C ARG A 116 -24.82 1.27 24.88
N GLY A 117 -24.38 0.04 24.65
CA GLY A 117 -24.44 -1.05 25.60
C GLY A 117 -23.37 -0.81 26.65
N GLU A 118 -23.84 -0.43 27.84
CA GLU A 118 -23.12 -0.59 29.09
C GLU A 118 -21.74 0.10 29.22
N SER A 119 -21.74 1.43 29.29
CA SER A 119 -20.69 2.11 30.04
C SER A 119 -20.84 1.74 31.52
N ALA A 120 -20.09 0.72 31.94
CA ALA A 120 -19.85 0.38 33.33
C ALA A 120 -19.54 1.64 34.15
N SER A 121 -20.36 1.90 35.17
CA SER A 121 -20.11 2.91 36.19
C SER A 121 -18.83 2.58 36.96
N PRO A 122 -17.81 3.47 37.01
CA PRO A 122 -16.82 3.42 38.06
C PRO A 122 -17.38 4.17 39.27
N GLY A 123 -17.60 3.43 40.36
CA GLY A 123 -18.24 3.91 41.57
C GLY A 123 -17.64 5.17 42.18
N SER A 124 -18.52 6.08 42.59
CA SER A 124 -18.20 7.13 43.54
C SER A 124 -18.10 6.53 44.94
N LYS A 125 -16.92 6.62 45.57
CA LYS A 125 -16.79 6.43 47.01
C LYS A 125 -17.30 7.70 47.73
N PRO A 126 -18.15 7.60 48.75
CA PRO A 126 -18.47 8.75 49.60
C PRO A 126 -17.27 9.00 50.54
N GLY A 127 -16.76 10.24 50.50
CA GLY A 127 -15.81 10.75 51.47
C GLY A 127 -16.53 11.23 52.73
N SER A 128 -15.87 11.01 53.87
CA SER A 128 -16.25 11.29 55.25
C SER A 128 -16.65 12.73 55.55
#